data_AF-A0A3N0XQN7-F1
#
_entry.id   AF-A0A3N0XQN7-F1
#
_cell.length_a   1.000
_cell.length_b   1.000
_cell.length_c   1.000
_cell.angle_alpha   90.00
_cell.angle_beta   90.00
_cell.angle_gamma   90.00
#
_symmetry.space_group_name_H-M   'P 1'
#
loop_
_entity.id
_entity.type
_entity.pdbx_description
1 polymer ?
#
loop_
_entity_poly.entity_id
_entity_poly.type
_entity_poly.pdbx_seq_one_letter_code
_entity_poly.pdbx_strand_id
1 'polypeptide(L)'
;MPGKKWILLVASSKDWEDYQHQANVCCFYQIIKQHGIPDEQIVVMMYDDIAYNHQNPDDGGIISVIDEANVYLGVPKDYTGKDVTPENFLAALQGDDSTEKKVIKSGANDNIYVYMTGVGNEGTFEFPEKSVSIKS
;
A
#
# COMPACT_ATOMS: atom_id res chain seq x y z
N MET A 1 -7.80 -21.47 17.68
CA MET A 1 -6.91 -20.30 17.82
C MET A 1 -7.63 -19.10 17.22
N PRO A 2 -7.48 -17.89 17.75
CA PRO A 2 -8.03 -16.70 17.09
C PRO A 2 -7.45 -16.59 15.67
N GLY A 3 -8.28 -16.20 14.69
CA GLY A 3 -7.84 -16.04 13.30
C GLY A 3 -6.79 -14.94 13.13
N LYS A 4 -6.04 -15.02 12.03
CA LYS A 4 -5.05 -14.00 11.66
C LYS A 4 -5.76 -12.72 11.18
N LYS A 5 -5.00 -11.62 11.18
CA LYS A 5 -5.42 -10.33 10.65
C LYS A 5 -4.51 -9.97 9.49
N TRP A 6 -5.06 -10.03 8.28
CA TRP A 6 -4.37 -9.71 7.05
C TRP A 6 -4.64 -8.26 6.68
N ILE A 7 -3.62 -7.56 6.20
CA ILE A 7 -3.71 -6.16 5.81
C ILE A 7 -3.23 -6.01 4.37
N LEU A 8 -4.00 -5.31 3.55
CA LEU A 8 -3.58 -4.82 2.24
C LEU A 8 -3.58 -3.28 2.26
N LEU A 9 -2.41 -2.66 2.09
CA LEU A 9 -2.23 -1.22 2.03
C LEU A 9 -1.88 -0.80 0.60
N VAL A 10 -2.62 0.15 0.03
CA VAL A 10 -2.46 0.57 -1.36
C VAL A 10 -2.41 2.10 -1.47
N ALA A 11 -1.30 2.61 -1.99
CA ALA A 11 -1.19 3.95 -2.54
C ALA A 11 -1.16 3.83 -4.06
N SER A 12 -2.16 4.37 -4.74
CA SER A 12 -2.36 4.15 -6.18
C SER A 12 -1.97 5.34 -7.05
N SER A 13 -1.22 6.28 -6.51
CA SER A 13 -0.64 7.41 -7.25
C SER A 13 0.89 7.40 -7.12
N LYS A 14 1.52 8.31 -7.86
CA LYS A 14 2.96 8.54 -7.91
C LYS A 14 3.23 10.05 -8.02
N ASP A 15 4.50 10.41 -8.08
CA ASP A 15 4.99 11.78 -8.20
C ASP A 15 4.79 12.62 -6.92
N TRP A 16 5.58 13.69 -6.81
CA TRP A 16 5.69 14.50 -5.60
C TRP A 16 4.38 15.23 -5.25
N GLU A 17 3.60 15.58 -6.27
CA GLU A 17 2.31 16.24 -6.13
C GLU A 17 1.28 15.38 -5.37
N ASP A 18 1.44 14.05 -5.40
CA ASP A 18 0.58 13.09 -4.70
C ASP A 18 1.28 12.41 -3.50
N TYR A 19 2.29 13.07 -2.94
CA TYR A 19 3.03 12.67 -1.74
C TYR A 19 2.15 12.06 -0.65
N GLN A 20 0.99 12.67 -0.40
CA GLN A 20 0.06 12.30 0.67
C GLN A 20 -0.41 10.86 0.58
N HIS A 21 -0.56 10.29 -0.62
CA HIS A 21 -1.08 8.93 -0.75
C HIS A 21 -0.06 7.90 -0.25
N GLN A 22 1.22 8.07 -0.56
CA GLN A 22 2.27 7.17 -0.05
C GLN A 22 2.60 7.44 1.42
N ALA A 23 2.56 8.71 1.85
CA ALA A 23 2.69 9.07 3.26
C ALA A 23 1.59 8.44 4.11
N ASN A 24 0.33 8.46 3.65
CA ASN A 24 -0.80 7.83 4.32
C ASN A 24 -0.60 6.31 4.50
N VAL A 25 -0.15 5.60 3.46
CA VAL A 25 0.18 4.17 3.55
C VAL A 25 1.29 3.91 4.56
N CYS A 26 2.36 4.71 4.52
CA CYS A 26 3.46 4.61 5.47
C CYS A 26 2.98 4.84 6.92
N CYS A 27 2.19 5.88 7.18
CA CYS A 27 1.57 6.13 8.49
C CYS A 27 0.74 4.93 8.95
N PHE A 28 -0.12 4.40 8.08
CA PHE A 28 -0.99 3.28 8.40
C PHE A 28 -0.19 2.00 8.70
N TYR A 29 0.90 1.76 7.97
CA TYR A 29 1.86 0.69 8.26
C TYR A 29 2.43 0.81 9.66
N GLN A 30 2.92 2.00 10.05
CA GLN A 30 3.46 2.21 11.40
C GLN A 30 2.44 1.89 12.49
N ILE A 31 1.18 2.33 12.33
CA ILE A 31 0.07 2.04 13.25
C ILE A 31 -0.17 0.52 13.35
N ILE A 32 -0.21 -0.18 12.23
CA ILE A 32 -0.42 -1.64 12.18
C ILE A 32 0.71 -2.38 12.90
N LYS A 33 1.97 -1.96 12.69
CA LYS A 33 3.14 -2.54 13.34
C LYS A 33 3.11 -2.35 14.84
N GLN A 34 2.71 -1.17 15.31
CA GLN A 34 2.53 -0.90 16.74
C GLN A 34 1.46 -1.81 17.39
N HIS A 35 0.47 -2.28 16.62
CA HIS A 35 -0.54 -3.24 17.07
C HIS A 35 -0.11 -4.71 16.96
N GLY A 36 1.16 -4.97 16.63
CA GLY A 36 1.74 -6.31 16.65
C GLY A 36 1.38 -7.20 15.45
N ILE A 37 0.91 -6.63 14.35
CA ILE A 37 0.71 -7.39 13.11
C ILE A 37 2.08 -7.60 12.44
N PRO A 38 2.47 -8.85 12.15
CA PRO A 38 3.78 -9.13 11.60
C PRO A 38 3.80 -8.88 10.08
N ASP A 39 4.98 -8.62 9.49
CA ASP A 39 5.07 -8.21 8.08
C ASP A 39 4.55 -9.31 7.14
N GLU A 40 4.64 -10.58 7.52
CA GLU A 40 4.12 -11.70 6.73
C GLU A 40 2.60 -11.62 6.52
N GLN A 41 1.88 -10.82 7.31
CA GLN A 41 0.44 -10.59 7.20
C GLN A 41 0.07 -9.24 6.56
N ILE A 42 1.06 -8.45 6.12
CA ILE A 42 0.85 -7.12 5.55
C ILE A 42 1.36 -7.10 4.12
N VAL A 43 0.51 -6.77 3.15
CA VAL A 43 0.92 -6.53 1.78
C VAL A 43 0.88 -5.03 1.53
N VAL A 44 1.99 -4.47 1.01
CA VAL A 44 2.11 -3.04 0.70
C VAL A 44 2.31 -2.83 -0.80
N MET A 45 1.44 -2.00 -1.37
CA MET A 45 1.54 -1.51 -2.74
C MET A 45 1.68 0.02 -2.72
N MET A 46 2.80 0.54 -3.18
CA MET A 46 3.03 1.98 -3.33
C MET A 46 4.14 2.24 -4.34
N TYR A 47 4.06 3.33 -5.11
CA TYR A 47 4.99 3.52 -6.23
C TYR A 47 6.47 3.65 -5.80
N ASP A 48 6.71 4.14 -4.58
CA ASP A 48 8.03 4.22 -3.91
C ASP A 48 8.99 5.23 -4.53
N ASP A 49 8.46 6.34 -5.05
CA ASP A 49 9.19 7.44 -5.69
C ASP A 49 9.24 8.74 -4.87
N ILE A 50 8.81 8.69 -3.61
CA ILE A 50 8.76 9.86 -2.72
C ILE A 50 10.04 10.02 -1.89
N ALA A 51 10.51 8.94 -1.24
CA ALA A 51 11.58 9.03 -0.24
C ALA A 51 12.89 9.60 -0.82
N TYR A 52 13.20 9.30 -2.08
CA TYR A 52 14.39 9.77 -2.79
C TYR A 52 14.04 10.74 -3.93
N ASN A 53 12.87 11.37 -3.86
CA ASN A 53 12.48 12.36 -4.86
C ASN A 53 13.41 13.58 -4.77
N HIS A 54 13.81 14.15 -5.91
CA HIS A 54 14.61 15.37 -5.97
C HIS A 54 13.98 16.61 -5.30
N GLN A 55 12.66 16.62 -5.13
CA GLN A 55 11.92 17.66 -4.41
C GLN A 55 11.88 17.42 -2.90
N ASN A 56 12.30 16.24 -2.43
CA ASN A 56 12.26 15.89 -1.03
C ASN A 56 13.41 16.56 -0.26
N PRO A 57 13.12 17.43 0.72
CA PRO A 57 14.16 17.99 1.58
C PRO A 57 14.76 16.95 2.54
N ASP A 58 14.04 15.87 2.83
CA ASP A 58 14.42 14.82 3.78
C ASP A 58 14.79 13.52 3.05
N ASP A 59 15.98 13.49 2.45
CA ASP A 59 16.46 12.36 1.64
C ASP A 59 16.37 11.01 2.37
N GLY A 60 15.71 10.03 1.74
CA GLY A 60 15.44 8.72 2.31
C GLY A 60 14.29 8.67 3.33
N GLY A 61 13.55 9.76 3.50
CA GLY A 61 12.44 9.88 4.44
C GLY A 61 11.09 10.15 3.77
N ILE A 62 10.02 9.67 4.38
CA ILE A 62 8.66 10.16 4.15
C ILE A 62 8.15 10.64 5.50
N ILE A 63 7.99 11.95 5.62
CA ILE A 63 7.54 12.65 6.81
C ILE A 63 6.01 12.70 6.85
N SER A 64 5.44 12.33 7.98
CA SER A 64 4.01 12.49 8.29
C SER A 64 3.66 13.96 8.51
N VAL A 65 2.54 14.40 7.92
CA VAL A 65 2.05 15.79 8.05
C VAL A 65 1.53 16.11 9.46
N ILE A 66 1.25 15.08 10.28
CA ILE A 66 0.61 15.26 11.59
C ILE A 66 1.64 15.42 12.71
N ASP A 67 2.64 14.55 12.76
CA ASP A 67 3.59 14.43 13.86
C ASP A 67 5.06 14.62 13.43
N GLU A 68 5.29 14.98 12.16
CA GLU A 68 6.62 15.23 11.56
C GLU A 68 7.59 14.04 11.71
N ALA A 69 7.07 12.84 11.96
CA ALA A 69 7.86 11.62 12.09
C ALA A 69 8.17 11.03 10.71
N ASN A 70 9.37 10.45 10.55
CA ASN A 70 9.70 9.62 9.40
C ASN A 70 8.96 8.29 9.49
N VAL A 71 7.94 8.12 8.64
CA VAL A 71 7.07 6.94 8.60
C VAL A 71 7.49 5.91 7.54
N TYR A 72 8.54 6.18 6.76
CA TYR A 72 8.99 5.32 5.66
C TYR A 72 9.74 4.07 6.11
N LEU A 73 10.44 4.15 7.24
CA LEU A 73 11.36 3.11 7.69
C LEU A 73 10.63 1.80 7.97
N GLY A 74 11.16 0.71 7.43
CA GLY A 74 10.64 -0.65 7.62
C GLY A 74 9.43 -1.01 6.75
N VAL A 75 8.83 -0.05 6.03
CA VAL A 75 7.67 -0.31 5.15
C VAL A 75 8.05 -1.31 4.05
N PRO A 76 7.38 -2.48 3.94
CA PRO A 76 7.63 -3.47 2.90
C PRO A 76 7.45 -2.89 1.50
N LYS A 77 8.25 -3.41 0.55
CA LYS A 77 8.23 -3.04 -0.87
C LYS A 77 7.67 -4.18 -1.71
N ASP A 78 6.49 -4.69 -1.34
CA ASP A 78 5.94 -5.88 -1.99
C ASP A 78 5.59 -5.59 -3.46
N TYR A 79 4.99 -4.43 -3.73
CA TYR A 79 4.73 -3.92 -5.07
C TYR A 79 5.12 -2.45 -5.16
N THR A 80 6.09 -2.14 -6.03
CA THR A 80 6.56 -0.77 -6.28
C THR A 80 6.66 -0.44 -7.75
N GLY A 81 6.72 0.85 -8.06
CA GLY A 81 6.79 1.36 -9.43
C GLY A 81 5.69 0.76 -10.32
N LYS A 82 6.12 0.12 -11.42
CA LYS A 82 5.23 -0.47 -12.43
C LYS A 82 4.44 -1.68 -11.94
N ASP A 83 4.77 -2.24 -10.77
CA ASP A 83 4.00 -3.34 -10.17
C ASP A 83 2.75 -2.84 -9.43
N VAL A 84 2.60 -1.53 -9.24
CA VAL A 84 1.39 -0.93 -8.65
C VAL A 84 0.30 -0.86 -9.74
N THR A 85 -0.35 -1.99 -9.98
CA THR A 85 -1.39 -2.10 -11.01
C THR A 85 -2.70 -2.68 -10.46
N PRO A 86 -3.84 -2.44 -11.13
CA PRO A 86 -5.11 -3.08 -10.80
C PRO A 86 -5.04 -4.61 -10.77
N GLU A 87 -4.31 -5.20 -11.71
CA GLU A 87 -4.19 -6.66 -11.83
C GLU A 87 -3.44 -7.25 -10.64
N ASN A 88 -2.33 -6.62 -10.23
CA ASN A 88 -1.59 -7.04 -9.04
C ASN A 88 -2.36 -6.80 -7.75
N PHE A 89 -3.14 -5.72 -7.67
CA PHE A 89 -4.03 -5.47 -6.54
C PHE A 89 -5.07 -6.59 -6.39
N LEU A 90 -5.72 -6.98 -7.48
CA LEU A 90 -6.69 -8.07 -7.49
C LEU A 90 -6.02 -9.40 -7.16
N ALA A 91 -4.85 -9.71 -7.74
CA ALA A 91 -4.11 -10.92 -7.44
C ALA A 91 -3.70 -11.00 -5.95
N ALA A 92 -3.20 -9.89 -5.38
CA ALA A 92 -2.85 -9.81 -3.98
C ALA A 92 -4.05 -10.06 -3.06
N LEU A 93 -5.21 -9.46 -3.37
CA LEU A 93 -6.44 -9.62 -2.60
C LEU A 93 -7.04 -11.03 -2.73
N GLN A 94 -6.97 -11.63 -3.93
CA GLN A 94 -7.51 -12.96 -4.21
C GLN A 94 -6.60 -14.09 -3.71
N GLY A 95 -5.36 -13.78 -3.30
CA GLY A 95 -4.39 -14.79 -2.90
C GLY A 95 -3.78 -15.54 -4.09
N ASP A 96 -3.76 -14.93 -5.28
CA ASP A 96 -3.18 -15.51 -6.49
C ASP A 96 -1.66 -15.32 -6.53
N ASP A 97 -0.94 -16.36 -6.10
CA ASP A 97 0.52 -16.37 -6.06
C ASP A 97 1.19 -16.73 -7.39
N SER A 98 0.44 -16.82 -8.50
CA SER A 98 1.01 -16.99 -9.85
C SER A 98 1.90 -15.82 -10.29
N THR A 99 1.75 -14.66 -9.64
CA THR A 99 2.59 -13.46 -9.86
C THR A 99 3.98 -13.57 -9.21
N GLU A 100 4.25 -14.62 -8.43
CA GLU A 100 5.45 -14.78 -7.58
C GLU A 100 5.68 -13.64 -6.58
N LYS A 101 4.68 -12.75 -6.42
CA LYS A 101 4.66 -11.67 -5.44
C LYS A 101 3.93 -12.10 -4.18
N LYS A 102 4.10 -11.32 -3.12
CA LYS A 102 3.45 -11.58 -1.84
C LYS A 102 1.96 -11.26 -1.93
N VAL A 103 1.13 -12.24 -1.59
CA VAL A 103 -0.34 -12.12 -1.61
C VAL A 103 -0.96 -12.43 -0.26
N ILE A 104 -2.23 -12.09 -0.09
CA ILE A 104 -3.01 -12.43 1.11
C ILE A 104 -3.29 -13.93 1.12
N LYS A 105 -2.84 -14.64 2.15
CA LYS A 105 -3.07 -16.10 2.32
C LYS A 105 -4.03 -16.38 3.49
N SER A 106 -5.17 -15.70 3.50
CA SER A 106 -6.18 -15.79 4.56
C SER A 106 -7.01 -17.07 4.50
N GLY A 107 -7.28 -17.66 5.67
CA GLY A 107 -8.23 -18.77 5.82
C GLY A 107 -9.64 -18.33 6.25
N ALA A 108 -10.56 -19.29 6.39
CA ALA A 108 -11.97 -19.04 6.70
C ALA A 108 -12.28 -18.30 8.01
N ASN A 109 -11.32 -18.26 8.95
CA ASN A 109 -11.47 -17.60 10.25
C ASN A 109 -10.66 -16.30 10.36
N ASP A 110 -9.93 -15.94 9.31
CA ASP A 110 -9.08 -14.75 9.29
C ASP A 110 -9.90 -13.52 8.88
N ASN A 111 -9.42 -12.34 9.26
CA ASN A 111 -9.99 -11.08 8.81
C ASN A 111 -9.04 -10.40 7.83
N ILE A 112 -9.58 -9.79 6.78
CA ILE A 112 -8.82 -8.97 5.83
C ILE A 112 -9.24 -7.51 6.02
N TYR A 113 -8.26 -6.63 6.22
CA TYR A 113 -8.45 -5.19 6.19
C TYR A 113 -7.77 -4.63 4.94
N VAL A 114 -8.51 -3.84 4.17
CA VAL A 114 -8.01 -3.20 2.95
C VAL A 114 -8.08 -1.70 3.14
N TYR A 115 -6.94 -1.02 3.00
CA TYR A 115 -6.83 0.43 2.98
C TYR A 115 -6.26 0.88 1.65
N MET A 116 -6.98 1.80 1.00
CA MET A 116 -6.60 2.35 -0.29
C MET A 116 -6.68 3.87 -0.24
N THR A 117 -5.67 4.53 -0.81
CA THR A 117 -5.57 5.98 -0.93
C THR A 117 -4.98 6.33 -2.30
N GLY A 118 -5.54 7.34 -2.95
CA GLY A 118 -5.25 7.66 -4.33
C GLY A 118 -6.34 8.53 -4.94
N VAL A 119 -6.30 8.68 -6.26
CA VAL A 119 -7.27 9.46 -7.02
C VAL A 119 -8.45 8.55 -7.44
N GLY A 120 -9.66 9.02 -7.19
CA GLY A 120 -10.90 8.37 -7.61
C GLY A 120 -11.71 9.26 -8.53
N ASN A 121 -12.32 8.64 -9.55
CA ASN A 121 -13.21 9.29 -10.51
C ASN A 121 -14.56 8.55 -10.56
N GLU A 122 -15.53 9.05 -11.31
CA GLU A 122 -16.86 8.41 -11.37
C GLU A 122 -16.74 6.95 -11.85
N GLY A 123 -17.00 6.02 -10.94
CA GLY A 123 -16.94 4.58 -11.22
C GLY A 123 -15.53 4.04 -11.46
N THR A 124 -14.46 4.76 -11.12
CA THR A 124 -13.08 4.27 -11.27
C THR A 124 -12.19 4.65 -10.10
N PHE A 125 -11.20 3.80 -9.83
CA PHE A 125 -10.08 4.11 -8.94
C PHE A 125 -8.80 4.07 -9.77
N GLU A 126 -8.01 5.13 -9.73
CA GLU A 126 -6.84 5.28 -10.59
C GLU A 126 -5.64 4.55 -9.99
N PHE A 127 -4.83 3.94 -10.85
CA PHE A 127 -3.49 3.45 -10.56
C PHE A 127 -2.49 4.22 -11.45
N PRO A 128 -1.19 4.22 -11.13
CA PRO A 128 -0.22 5.12 -11.75
C PRO A 128 -0.09 4.99 -13.27
N GLU A 129 -0.40 3.81 -13.82
CA GLU A 129 -0.28 3.52 -15.25
C GLU A 129 -1.62 3.10 -15.90
N LYS A 130 -2.66 2.80 -15.11
CA LYS A 130 -3.97 2.27 -15.56
C LYS A 130 -5.05 2.58 -14.52
N SER A 131 -6.33 2.48 -14.84
CA SER A 131 -7.40 2.62 -13.82
C SER A 131 -8.23 1.35 -13.72
N VAL A 132 -8.84 1.11 -12.54
CA VAL A 132 -9.80 0.03 -12.32
C VAL A 132 -11.24 0.56 -12.35
N SER A 133 -12.14 -0.12 -13.06
CA SER A 133 -13.58 0.19 -13.07
C SER A 133 -14.28 -0.49 -11.90
N ILE A 134 -15.18 0.25 -11.24
CA ILE A 134 -16.03 -0.20 -10.13
C ILE A 134 -17.39 -0.68 -10.66
N LYS A 135 -17.71 -0.46 -11.95
CA LYS A 135 -18.96 -0.93 -12.56
C LYS A 135 -18.84 -2.40 -12.94
N SER A 136 -19.64 -3.23 -12.24
CA SER A 136 -19.96 -4.63 -12.52
C SER A 136 -20.79 -4.81 -13.78
#